data_AF-A0A623EJT1-F1
#
_entry.id   AF-A0A623EJT1-F1
#
_cell.length_a   1.000
_cell.length_b   1.000
_cell.length_c   1.000
_cell.angle_alpha   90.00
_cell.angle_beta   90.00
_cell.angle_gamma   90.00
#
_symmetry.space_group_name_H-M   'P 1'
#
loop_
_entity.id
_entity.type
_entity.pdbx_description
1 polymer ?
#
loop_
_entity_poly.entity_id
_entity_poly.type
_entity_poly.pdbx_seq_one_letter_code
_entity_poly.pdbx_strand_id
1 'polypeptide(L)'
;RKDDTTSDFILKWLELEPKLSDKDLRAAVYLSRETMPAGHYVLGLSPKAREALNILVATKRKSSQAASRALKDISNEEFIPVMEGIIEHLRNITEWSSQPDGFAGAILIADNNIDAAKILKRFIAGINEQPHWMNMLIKDKTWNK
;
A
#
# COMPACT_ATOMS: atom_id res chain seq x y z
N ARG A 1 -6.87 -23.60 -0.14
CA ARG A 1 -7.92 -24.40 -0.80
C ARG A 1 -8.77 -23.40 -1.57
N LYS A 2 -8.79 -23.41 -2.91
CA LYS A 2 -9.72 -22.56 -3.66
C LYS A 2 -11.12 -23.00 -3.26
N ASP A 3 -11.95 -22.06 -2.83
CA ASP A 3 -13.34 -22.33 -2.54
C ASP A 3 -14.08 -22.37 -3.88
N ASP A 4 -14.29 -23.57 -4.41
CA ASP A 4 -14.89 -23.82 -5.73
C ASP A 4 -16.27 -23.15 -5.84
N THR A 5 -16.99 -23.07 -4.72
CA THR A 5 -18.28 -22.37 -4.56
C THR A 5 -18.22 -20.88 -4.91
N THR A 6 -17.15 -20.20 -4.51
CA THR A 6 -16.95 -18.78 -4.81
C THR A 6 -16.66 -18.57 -6.30
N SER A 7 -15.89 -19.47 -6.92
CA SER A 7 -15.53 -19.35 -8.33
C SER A 7 -16.75 -19.55 -9.24
N ASP A 8 -17.59 -20.54 -8.96
CA ASP A 8 -18.83 -20.80 -9.69
C ASP A 8 -19.83 -19.65 -9.58
N PHE A 9 -19.94 -19.04 -8.39
CA PHE A 9 -20.77 -17.87 -8.17
C PHE A 9 -20.33 -16.69 -9.06
N ILE A 10 -19.03 -16.39 -9.09
CA ILE A 10 -18.48 -15.28 -9.90
C ILE A 10 -18.73 -15.52 -11.39
N LEU A 11 -18.54 -16.75 -11.88
CA LEU A 11 -18.77 -17.07 -13.29
C LEU A 11 -20.24 -16.91 -13.69
N LYS A 12 -21.18 -17.40 -12.87
CA LYS A 12 -22.62 -17.22 -13.10
C LYS A 12 -23.03 -15.75 -13.06
N TRP A 13 -22.40 -14.96 -12.19
CA TRP A 13 -22.66 -13.53 -12.09
C TRP A 13 -22.18 -12.78 -13.35
N LEU A 14 -21.03 -13.17 -13.93
CA LEU A 14 -20.51 -12.58 -15.18
C LEU A 14 -21.40 -12.86 -16.41
N GLU A 15 -22.20 -13.93 -16.37
CA GLU A 15 -23.15 -14.30 -17.43
C GLU A 15 -24.48 -13.53 -17.37
N LEU A 16 -24.73 -12.75 -16.30
CA LEU A 16 -25.92 -11.90 -16.18
C LEU A 16 -25.90 -10.79 -17.23
N GLU A 17 -27.08 -10.39 -17.70
CA GLU A 17 -27.21 -9.29 -18.65
C GLU A 17 -26.95 -7.92 -17.99
N PRO A 18 -26.21 -7.01 -18.65
CA PRO A 18 -25.52 -7.19 -19.94
C PRO A 18 -24.29 -8.12 -19.81
N LYS A 19 -24.16 -9.10 -20.71
CA LYS A 19 -23.07 -10.09 -20.63
C LYS A 19 -21.69 -9.43 -20.56
N LEU A 20 -20.95 -9.72 -19.48
CA LEU A 20 -19.59 -9.21 -19.26
C LEU A 20 -18.51 -10.25 -19.53
N SER A 21 -18.89 -11.52 -19.75
CA SER A 21 -17.98 -12.65 -19.99
C SER A 21 -16.97 -12.40 -21.12
N ASP A 22 -17.38 -11.66 -22.16
CA ASP A 22 -16.58 -11.43 -23.37
C ASP A 22 -15.88 -10.06 -23.38
N LYS A 23 -15.89 -9.35 -22.25
CA LYS A 23 -15.28 -8.01 -22.10
C LYS A 23 -13.99 -8.09 -21.28
N ASP A 24 -12.98 -7.34 -21.70
CA ASP A 24 -11.78 -7.14 -20.90
C ASP A 24 -12.09 -6.17 -19.74
N LEU A 25 -12.30 -6.72 -18.55
CA LEU A 25 -12.69 -5.96 -17.36
C LEU A 25 -11.51 -5.29 -16.65
N ARG A 26 -10.26 -5.46 -17.11
CA ARG A 26 -9.09 -4.86 -16.45
C ARG A 26 -9.19 -3.34 -16.36
N ALA A 27 -9.74 -2.69 -17.38
CA ALA A 27 -9.99 -1.25 -17.38
C ALA A 27 -11.03 -0.84 -16.31
N ALA A 28 -12.09 -1.63 -16.14
CA ALA A 28 -13.11 -1.38 -15.11
C ALA A 28 -12.55 -1.59 -13.69
N VAL A 29 -11.70 -2.60 -13.51
CA VAL A 29 -10.96 -2.83 -12.25
C VAL A 29 -9.99 -1.69 -11.97
N TYR A 30 -9.32 -1.14 -12.98
CA TYR A 30 -8.43 0.00 -12.82
C TYR A 30 -9.19 1.28 -12.43
N LEU A 31 -10.31 1.57 -13.12
CA LEU A 31 -11.20 2.70 -12.82
C LEU A 31 -11.85 2.63 -11.44
N SER A 32 -12.26 1.44 -11.00
CA SER A 32 -12.84 1.26 -9.66
C SER A 32 -11.83 1.58 -8.57
N ARG A 33 -10.53 1.31 -8.80
CA ARG A 33 -9.45 1.71 -7.88
C ARG A 33 -9.32 3.23 -7.83
N GLU A 34 -9.33 3.93 -8.97
CA GLU A 34 -9.20 5.40 -9.00
C GLU A 34 -10.39 6.16 -8.39
N THR A 35 -11.58 5.55 -8.39
CA THR A 35 -12.82 6.15 -7.87
C THR A 35 -13.18 5.71 -6.45
N MET A 36 -12.40 4.79 -5.85
CA MET A 36 -12.64 4.30 -4.50
C MET A 36 -12.24 5.32 -3.43
N PRO A 37 -13.07 5.54 -2.38
CA PRO A 37 -12.67 6.34 -1.23
C PRO A 37 -11.40 5.77 -0.59
N ALA A 38 -10.44 6.61 -0.22
CA ALA A 38 -9.10 6.22 0.24
C ALA A 38 -9.06 5.11 1.33
N GLY A 39 -10.12 4.94 2.14
CA GLY A 39 -10.23 3.86 3.12
C GLY A 39 -10.48 2.45 2.55
N HIS A 40 -10.87 2.32 1.27
CA HIS A 40 -11.22 1.03 0.65
C HIS A 40 -10.06 0.32 -0.06
N TYR A 41 -8.89 0.95 -0.21
CA TYR A 41 -7.71 0.30 -0.82
C TYR A 41 -7.24 -0.95 -0.07
N VAL A 42 -7.68 -1.10 1.18
CA VAL A 42 -7.50 -2.32 1.98
C VAL A 42 -8.29 -3.53 1.43
N LEU A 43 -9.41 -3.33 0.74
CA LEU A 43 -10.21 -4.45 0.22
C LEU A 43 -9.65 -5.05 -1.08
N GLY A 44 -8.72 -4.37 -1.75
CA GLY A 44 -8.12 -4.80 -3.03
C GLY A 44 -6.73 -5.44 -2.95
N LEU A 45 -6.12 -5.56 -1.77
CA LEU A 45 -4.83 -6.25 -1.64
C LEU A 45 -5.01 -7.77 -1.71
N SER A 46 -4.09 -8.43 -2.41
CA SER A 46 -3.93 -9.87 -2.28
C SER A 46 -3.65 -10.27 -0.82
N PRO A 47 -3.92 -11.52 -0.42
CA PRO A 47 -3.60 -12.00 0.92
C PRO A 47 -2.13 -11.78 1.31
N LYS A 48 -1.22 -11.94 0.34
CA LYS A 48 0.21 -11.70 0.50
C LYS A 48 0.54 -10.24 0.75
N ALA A 49 -0.02 -9.32 -0.05
CA ALA A 49 0.19 -7.89 0.14
C ALA A 49 -0.44 -7.39 1.45
N ARG A 50 -1.57 -7.98 1.88
CA ARG A 50 -2.19 -7.72 3.19
C ARG A 50 -1.27 -8.12 4.34
N GLU A 51 -0.68 -9.31 4.27
CA GLU A 51 0.29 -9.78 5.27
C GLU A 51 1.54 -8.89 5.28
N ALA A 52 2.05 -8.54 4.10
CA ALA A 52 3.19 -7.65 3.96
C ALA A 52 2.91 -6.27 4.57
N LEU A 53 1.72 -5.70 4.35
CA LEU A 53 1.29 -4.46 4.97
C LEU A 53 1.32 -4.55 6.50
N ASN A 54 0.78 -5.61 7.09
CA ASN A 54 0.76 -5.79 8.54
C ASN A 54 2.19 -5.83 9.11
N ILE A 55 3.12 -6.52 8.44
CA ILE A 55 4.54 -6.57 8.82
C ILE A 55 5.18 -5.19 8.71
N LEU A 56 4.92 -4.46 7.61
CA LEU A 56 5.52 -3.16 7.35
C LEU A 56 5.02 -2.08 8.31
N VAL A 57 3.72 -2.10 8.66
CA VAL A 57 3.13 -1.22 9.69
C VAL A 57 3.77 -1.47 11.06
N ALA A 58 4.10 -2.70 11.41
CA ALA A 58 4.79 -3.01 12.67
C ALA A 58 6.32 -2.77 12.63
N THR A 59 6.87 -2.34 11.49
CA THR A 59 8.32 -2.24 11.31
C THR A 59 8.89 -0.96 11.92
N LYS A 60 9.82 -1.14 12.88
CA LYS A 60 10.52 -0.04 13.57
C LYS A 60 11.81 0.41 12.88
N ARG A 61 12.48 -0.50 12.17
CA ARG A 61 13.82 -0.28 11.60
C ARG A 61 13.91 -0.83 10.18
N LYS A 62 14.65 -0.11 9.32
CA LYS A 62 14.85 -0.50 7.91
C LYS A 62 15.61 -1.82 7.73
N SER A 63 16.45 -2.21 8.70
CA SER A 63 17.21 -3.46 8.69
C SER A 63 16.39 -4.70 9.07
N SER A 64 15.06 -4.56 9.24
CA SER A 64 14.18 -5.69 9.56
C SER A 64 14.19 -6.73 8.45
N GLN A 65 14.73 -7.90 8.75
CA GLN A 65 14.74 -9.04 7.83
C GLN A 65 13.34 -9.50 7.43
N ALA A 66 12.37 -9.38 8.35
CA ALA A 66 10.97 -9.68 8.09
C ALA A 66 10.37 -8.69 7.08
N ALA A 67 10.65 -7.39 7.24
CA ALA A 67 10.19 -6.36 6.31
C ALA A 67 10.81 -6.55 4.92
N SER A 68 12.11 -6.84 4.82
CA SER A 68 12.76 -7.12 3.54
C SER A 68 12.22 -8.37 2.84
N ARG A 69 11.73 -9.37 3.59
CA ARG A 69 11.06 -10.54 3.01
C ARG A 69 9.66 -10.18 2.53
N ALA A 70 8.89 -9.47 3.35
CA ALA A 70 7.55 -9.00 3.03
C ALA A 70 7.49 -8.18 1.72
N LEU A 71 8.51 -7.37 1.44
CA LEU A 71 8.60 -6.62 0.18
C LEU A 71 8.59 -7.51 -1.07
N LYS A 72 9.13 -8.73 -0.98
CA LYS A 72 9.19 -9.67 -2.11
C LYS A 72 7.83 -10.30 -2.44
N ASP A 73 6.90 -10.26 -1.49
CA ASP A 73 5.54 -10.78 -1.65
C ASP A 73 4.57 -9.75 -2.24
N ILE A 74 5.00 -8.50 -2.39
CA ILE A 74 4.20 -7.41 -2.97
C ILE A 74 4.40 -7.39 -4.49
N SER A 75 3.31 -7.50 -5.25
CA SER A 75 3.38 -7.33 -6.70
C SER A 75 3.55 -5.84 -7.07
N ASN A 76 4.08 -5.56 -8.27
CA ASN A 76 4.31 -4.18 -8.72
C ASN A 76 3.06 -3.29 -8.66
N GLU A 77 1.87 -3.87 -8.90
CA GLU A 77 0.58 -3.17 -8.87
C GLU A 77 0.07 -2.88 -7.45
N GLU A 78 0.71 -3.46 -6.43
CA GLU A 78 0.28 -3.39 -5.03
C GLU A 78 1.16 -2.47 -4.17
N PHE A 79 2.27 -1.95 -4.68
CA PHE A 79 3.13 -1.02 -3.92
C PHE A 79 2.39 0.26 -3.51
N ILE A 80 1.60 0.83 -4.42
CA ILE A 80 0.78 2.02 -4.14
C ILE A 80 -0.27 1.75 -3.04
N PRO A 81 -1.16 0.76 -3.17
CA PRO A 81 -2.16 0.51 -2.13
C PRO A 81 -1.55 0.04 -0.80
N VAL A 82 -0.39 -0.64 -0.81
CA VAL A 82 0.35 -0.91 0.43
C VAL A 82 0.86 0.38 1.06
N MET A 83 1.45 1.30 0.28
CA MET A 83 1.88 2.61 0.80
C MET A 83 0.71 3.39 1.42
N GLU A 84 -0.43 3.44 0.73
CA GLU A 84 -1.62 4.13 1.23
C GLU A 84 -2.14 3.49 2.53
N GLY A 85 -2.10 2.16 2.64
CA GLY A 85 -2.41 1.47 3.89
C GLY A 85 -1.46 1.84 5.03
N ILE A 86 -0.16 2.00 4.77
CA ILE A 86 0.81 2.46 5.79
C ILE A 86 0.53 3.92 6.16
N ILE A 87 0.24 4.79 5.19
CA ILE A 87 -0.07 6.20 5.43
C ILE A 87 -1.34 6.35 6.26
N GLU A 88 -2.37 5.53 6.01
CA GLU A 88 -3.59 5.54 6.81
C GLU A 88 -3.30 5.18 8.27
N HIS A 89 -2.41 4.22 8.52
CA HIS A 89 -1.90 3.98 9.87
C HIS A 89 -1.19 5.21 10.46
N LEU A 90 -0.27 5.81 9.70
CA LEU A 90 0.51 6.98 10.16
C LEU A 90 -0.35 8.22 10.43
N ARG A 91 -1.48 8.40 9.75
CA ARG A 91 -2.44 9.49 10.00
C ARG A 91 -3.11 9.39 11.37
N ASN A 92 -3.18 8.20 11.95
CA ASN A 92 -3.72 7.98 13.29
C ASN A 92 -2.69 8.29 14.40
N ILE A 93 -1.44 8.62 14.05
CA ILE A 93 -0.39 8.98 15.00
C ILE A 93 -0.46 10.47 15.33
N THR A 94 -0.67 10.79 16.60
CA THR A 94 -0.73 12.17 17.11
C THR A 94 0.65 12.69 17.53
N GLU A 95 1.55 11.80 17.98
CA GLU A 95 2.86 12.15 18.52
C GLU A 95 4.00 11.81 17.55
N TRP A 96 4.71 12.85 17.09
CA TRP A 96 5.83 12.73 16.14
C TRP A 96 7.20 13.03 16.77
N SER A 97 7.25 13.14 18.10
CA SER A 97 8.49 13.40 18.87
C SER A 97 9.57 12.33 18.65
N SER A 98 9.17 11.12 18.28
CA SER A 98 10.05 10.03 17.86
C SER A 98 9.49 9.34 16.60
N GLN A 99 10.31 8.50 15.97
CA GLN A 99 9.88 7.76 14.79
C GLN A 99 8.76 6.75 15.15
N PRO A 100 7.55 6.88 14.59
CA PRO A 100 6.50 5.90 14.84
C PRO A 100 6.76 4.60 14.09
N ASP A 101 6.18 3.52 14.61
CA ASP A 101 6.11 2.24 13.91
C ASP A 101 5.45 2.46 12.53
N GLY A 102 5.89 1.72 11.52
CA GLY A 102 5.38 1.84 10.16
C GLY A 102 6.11 2.88 9.31
N PHE A 103 6.73 3.92 9.91
CA PHE A 103 7.48 4.91 9.13
C PHE A 103 8.71 4.28 8.44
N ALA A 104 9.39 3.36 9.11
CA ALA A 104 10.49 2.61 8.49
C ALA A 104 9.98 1.69 7.36
N GLY A 105 8.79 1.09 7.52
CA GLY A 105 8.11 0.32 6.47
C GLY A 105 7.75 1.17 5.25
N ALA A 106 7.25 2.40 5.47
CA ALA A 106 6.95 3.35 4.41
C ALA A 106 8.22 3.70 3.60
N ILE A 107 9.35 3.96 4.27
CA ILE A 107 10.61 4.22 3.57
C ILE A 107 11.06 3.00 2.74
N LEU A 108 10.91 1.80 3.28
CA LEU A 108 11.27 0.57 2.56
C LEU A 108 10.44 0.40 1.27
N ILE A 109 9.14 0.71 1.32
CA ILE A 109 8.28 0.71 0.13
C ILE A 109 8.71 1.78 -0.87
N ALA A 110 8.98 3.01 -0.39
CA ALA A 110 9.43 4.12 -1.23
C ALA A 110 10.79 3.85 -1.91
N ASP A 111 11.69 3.15 -1.23
CA ASP A 111 12.99 2.75 -1.80
C ASP A 111 12.86 1.72 -2.93
N ASN A 112 11.73 0.99 -3.00
CA ASN A 112 11.49 -0.07 -4.00
C ASN A 112 10.53 0.35 -5.11
N ASN A 113 9.75 1.42 -4.94
CA ASN A 113 8.79 1.90 -5.93
C ASN A 113 8.67 3.43 -5.93
N ILE A 114 9.00 4.05 -7.07
CA ILE A 114 9.05 5.51 -7.20
C ILE A 114 7.68 6.18 -7.09
N ASP A 115 6.61 5.54 -7.55
CA ASP A 115 5.27 6.11 -7.49
C ASP A 115 4.71 6.07 -6.07
N ALA A 116 4.95 4.97 -5.35
CA ALA A 116 4.70 4.89 -3.92
C ALA A 116 5.53 5.92 -3.13
N ALA A 117 6.77 6.18 -3.55
CA ALA A 117 7.61 7.20 -2.93
C ALA A 117 7.04 8.62 -3.08
N LYS A 118 6.44 8.96 -4.24
CA LYS A 118 5.76 10.25 -4.46
C LYS A 118 4.60 10.44 -3.46
N ILE A 119 3.85 9.38 -3.18
CA ILE A 119 2.73 9.41 -2.23
C ILE A 119 3.25 9.68 -0.81
N LEU A 120 4.32 8.99 -0.39
CA LEU A 120 4.96 9.23 0.90
C LEU A 120 5.53 10.64 1.02
N LYS A 121 6.20 11.14 -0.02
CA LYS A 121 6.73 12.51 -0.06
C LYS A 121 5.61 13.54 0.12
N ARG A 122 4.47 13.36 -0.56
CA ARG A 122 3.28 14.21 -0.41
C ARG A 122 2.72 14.16 1.01
N PHE A 123 2.65 12.98 1.62
CA PHE A 123 2.21 12.84 3.01
C PHE A 123 3.14 13.58 3.98
N ILE A 124 4.45 13.39 3.86
CA ILE A 124 5.45 14.06 4.71
C ILE A 124 5.36 15.58 4.57
N ALA A 125 5.19 16.10 3.34
CA ALA A 125 5.03 17.53 3.10
C ALA A 125 3.78 18.14 3.77
N GLY A 126 2.77 17.33 4.08
CA GLY A 126 1.57 17.75 4.81
C GLY A 126 1.73 17.79 6.33
N ILE A 127 2.87 17.37 6.87
CA ILE A 127 3.16 17.44 8.31
C ILE A 127 3.71 18.84 8.61
N ASN A 128 2.96 19.64 9.38
CA ASN A 128 3.30 21.05 9.66
C ASN A 128 4.71 21.23 10.27
N GLU A 129 4.99 20.51 11.35
CA GLU A 129 6.28 20.56 12.04
C GLU A 129 7.02 19.24 11.86
N GLN A 130 7.79 19.14 10.78
CA GLN A 130 8.57 17.94 10.49
C GLN A 130 9.70 17.77 11.52
N PRO A 131 9.70 16.68 12.29
CA PRO A 131 10.71 16.48 13.32
C PRO A 131 12.10 16.22 12.70
N HIS A 132 13.17 16.63 13.39
CA HIS A 132 14.55 16.52 12.89
C HIS A 132 14.94 15.10 12.48
N TRP A 133 14.48 14.08 13.22
CA TRP A 133 14.76 12.68 12.91
C TRP A 133 14.22 12.28 11.53
N MET A 134 13.07 12.83 11.14
CA MET A 134 12.42 12.52 9.85
C MET A 134 13.26 13.04 8.71
N ASN A 135 13.63 14.32 8.78
CA ASN A 135 14.49 14.96 7.79
C ASN A 135 15.83 14.24 7.64
N MET A 136 16.43 13.83 8.76
CA MET A 136 17.68 13.05 8.75
C MET A 136 17.53 11.70 8.03
N LEU A 137 16.38 11.02 8.17
CA LEU A 137 16.14 9.71 7.56
C LEU A 137 15.83 9.75 6.06
N ILE A 138 15.32 10.89 5.56
CA ILE A 138 14.88 11.05 4.16
C ILE A 138 15.82 11.93 3.31
N LYS A 139 16.72 12.70 3.92
CA LYS A 139 17.61 13.64 3.22
C LYS A 139 18.36 13.02 2.05
N ASP A 140 18.93 11.84 2.25
CA ASP A 140 19.77 11.17 1.25
C ASP A 140 18.98 10.24 0.31
N LYS A 141 17.64 10.24 0.41
CA LYS A 141 16.79 9.41 -0.42
C LYS A 141 16.68 9.99 -1.82
N THR A 142 16.89 9.13 -2.82
CA THR A 142 16.84 9.49 -4.24
C THR A 142 15.49 10.07 -4.64
N TRP A 143 14.41 9.54 -4.05
CA TRP A 143 13.03 9.99 -4.28
C TRP A 143 12.63 11.25 -3.51
N ASN A 144 13.44 11.71 -2.54
CA ASN A 144 13.14 12.90 -1.74
C ASN A 144 13.63 14.20 -2.40
N LYS A 145 14.55 14.09 -3.37
CA LYS A 145 15.05 15.24 -4.15
C LYS A 145 13.95 15.96 -4.89
#